data_AF-A0A960S9Y3-F1
#
_entry.id   AF-A0A960S9Y3-F1
#
_cell.length_a   1.000
_cell.length_b   1.000
_cell.length_c   1.000
_cell.angle_alpha   90.00
_cell.angle_beta   90.00
_cell.angle_gamma   90.00
#
_symmetry.space_group_name_H-M   'P 1'
#
loop_
_entity.id
_entity.type
_entity.pdbx_description
1 polymer ?
#
loop_
_entity_poly.entity_id
_entity_poly.type
_entity_poly.pdbx_seq_one_letter_code
_entity_poly.pdbx_strand_id
1 'polypeptide(L)'
;MGKETEVIDPNRHEAYPEMFQAIKAFKPDCLFSFSNFLEVGEMGYLSDLLGIPQTSFLVDPPHVFTPFDRPEELLITSVDQVDATFFKEQLEFTHTLFLPHAADKGYLDLPPLDKQFDIVFLGTFF
;
A
#
# COMPACT_ATOMS: atom_id res chain seq x y z
N MET A 1 -15.68 -10.24 15.67
CA MET A 1 -15.31 -11.11 14.54
C MET A 1 -13.81 -11.30 14.62
N GLY A 2 -13.34 -12.53 14.90
CA GLY A 2 -11.91 -12.81 14.92
C GLY A 2 -11.38 -12.69 13.50
N LYS A 3 -10.53 -11.67 13.26
CA LYS A 3 -9.78 -11.56 12.02
C LYS A 3 -8.42 -12.16 12.29
N GLU A 4 -8.06 -13.19 11.54
CA GLU A 4 -6.71 -13.73 11.54
C GLU A 4 -5.88 -12.94 10.54
N THR A 5 -4.62 -12.67 10.88
CA THR A 5 -3.71 -11.89 10.04
C THR A 5 -2.34 -12.52 10.08
N GLU A 6 -1.72 -12.66 8.92
CA GLU A 6 -0.34 -13.11 8.78
C GLU A 6 0.46 -12.02 8.05
N VAL A 7 1.65 -11.70 8.58
CA VAL A 7 2.55 -10.71 7.98
C VAL A 7 3.59 -11.46 7.17
N ILE A 8 3.68 -11.11 5.89
CA ILE A 8 4.61 -11.70 4.94
C ILE A 8 5.61 -10.62 4.54
N ASP A 9 6.88 -10.88 4.78
CA ASP A 9 7.98 -9.98 4.41
C ASP A 9 8.67 -10.53 3.16
N PRO A 10 8.44 -9.94 1.97
CA PRO A 10 9.04 -10.42 0.72
C PRO A 10 10.58 -10.30 0.72
N ASN A 11 11.17 -9.47 1.59
CA ASN A 11 12.63 -9.35 1.71
C ASN A 11 13.25 -10.44 2.59
N ARG A 12 12.44 -11.14 3.41
CA ARG A 12 12.90 -12.28 4.23
C ARG A 12 12.83 -13.61 3.50
N HIS A 13 11.93 -13.72 2.52
CA HIS A 13 11.85 -14.89 1.68
C HIS A 13 12.80 -14.70 0.49
N GLU A 14 13.98 -15.31 0.56
CA GLU A 14 14.99 -15.26 -0.51
C GLU A 14 14.46 -15.79 -1.86
N ALA A 15 13.30 -16.45 -1.87
CA ALA A 15 12.67 -16.97 -3.07
C ALA A 15 11.13 -16.84 -3.00
N TYR A 16 10.54 -16.23 -4.03
CA TYR A 16 9.08 -16.18 -4.25
C TYR A 16 8.31 -17.48 -3.91
N PRO A 17 8.81 -18.70 -4.22
CA PRO A 17 8.11 -19.95 -3.89
C PRO A 17 7.68 -20.10 -2.43
N GLU A 18 8.48 -19.67 -1.46
CA GLU A 18 8.13 -19.81 -0.03
C GLU A 18 6.98 -18.89 0.36
N MET A 19 7.01 -17.65 -0.14
CA MET A 19 5.93 -16.69 0.02
C MET A 19 4.61 -17.24 -0.53
N PHE A 20 4.63 -17.82 -1.74
CA PHE A 20 3.45 -18.44 -2.33
C PHE A 20 2.90 -19.60 -1.48
N GLN A 21 3.78 -20.43 -0.90
CA GLN A 21 3.34 -21.53 -0.04
C GLN A 21 2.74 -21.03 1.27
N ALA A 22 3.32 -19.99 1.89
CA ALA A 22 2.78 -19.37 3.09
C ALA A 22 1.37 -18.81 2.84
N ILE A 23 1.18 -18.04 1.76
CA ILE A 23 -0.13 -17.49 1.39
C ILE A 23 -1.14 -18.61 1.14
N LYS A 24 -0.76 -19.65 0.40
CA LYS A 24 -1.64 -20.79 0.12
C LYS A 24 -1.98 -21.62 1.35
N ALA A 25 -1.07 -21.70 2.33
CA ALA A 25 -1.31 -22.39 3.59
C ALA A 25 -2.27 -21.61 4.48
N PHE A 26 -2.08 -20.29 4.58
CA PHE A 26 -2.94 -19.39 5.35
C PHE A 26 -4.33 -19.24 4.73
N LYS A 27 -4.43 -19.24 3.39
CA LYS A 27 -5.67 -19.04 2.61
C LYS A 27 -6.41 -17.74 2.96
N PRO A 28 -5.77 -16.58 2.75
CA PRO A 28 -6.41 -15.30 3.04
C PRO A 28 -7.56 -15.03 2.07
N ASP A 29 -8.60 -14.35 2.54
CA ASP A 29 -9.67 -13.82 1.69
C ASP A 29 -9.24 -12.55 0.93
N CYS A 30 -8.20 -11.86 1.42
CA CYS A 30 -7.68 -10.63 0.82
C CYS A 30 -6.22 -10.38 1.22
N LEU A 31 -5.51 -9.62 0.39
CA LEU A 31 -4.15 -9.17 0.63
C LEU A 31 -4.11 -7.67 0.92
N PHE A 32 -3.16 -7.27 1.76
CA PHE A 32 -2.89 -5.86 2.05
C PHE A 32 -1.41 -5.58 1.86
N SER A 33 -1.09 -4.48 1.18
CA SER A 33 0.28 -4.04 0.98
C SER A 33 0.42 -2.54 1.22
N PHE A 34 1.60 -2.10 1.62
CA PHE A 34 1.92 -0.71 1.89
C PHE A 34 3.04 -0.25 0.95
N SER A 35 2.79 0.85 0.24
CA SER A 35 3.72 1.49 -0.69
C SER A 35 4.25 0.59 -1.81
N ASN A 36 3.51 -0.43 -2.23
CA ASN A 36 3.91 -1.25 -3.36
C ASN A 36 2.71 -1.85 -4.11
N PHE A 37 3.00 -2.24 -5.34
CA PHE A 37 2.30 -3.30 -6.02
C PHE A 37 3.16 -4.55 -5.86
N LEU A 38 2.60 -5.63 -5.32
CA LEU A 38 3.30 -6.91 -5.23
C LEU A 38 3.38 -7.53 -6.63
N GLU A 39 4.42 -7.18 -7.36
CA GLU A 39 4.78 -7.76 -8.66
C GLU A 39 5.66 -9.00 -8.47
N VAL A 40 5.47 -10.00 -9.31
CA VAL A 40 6.26 -11.23 -9.30
C VAL A 40 7.08 -11.32 -10.58
N GLY A 41 7.96 -10.34 -10.77
CA GLY A 41 8.75 -10.17 -11.99
C GLY A 41 7.86 -10.08 -13.24
N GLU A 42 8.24 -10.79 -14.30
CA GLU A 42 7.49 -10.80 -15.57
C GLU A 42 6.14 -11.54 -15.51
N MET A 43 5.82 -12.20 -14.38
CA MET A 43 4.55 -12.94 -14.24
C MET A 43 3.35 -12.04 -13.91
N GLY A 44 3.58 -10.74 -13.70
CA GLY A 44 2.54 -9.78 -13.34
C GLY A 44 2.30 -9.70 -11.84
N TYR A 45 1.07 -9.36 -11.45
CA TYR A 45 0.72 -9.07 -10.06
C TYR A 45 0.37 -10.33 -9.26
N LEU A 46 0.81 -10.36 -8.01
CA LEU A 46 0.57 -11.46 -7.08
C LEU A 46 -0.93 -11.74 -6.87
N SER A 47 -1.74 -10.69 -6.83
CA SER A 47 -3.20 -10.77 -6.67
C SER A 47 -3.85 -11.58 -7.79
N ASP A 48 -3.49 -11.28 -9.04
CA ASP A 48 -4.05 -11.94 -10.21
C ASP A 48 -3.58 -13.39 -10.31
N LEU A 49 -2.31 -13.64 -9.99
CA LEU A 49 -1.73 -14.99 -9.97
C LEU A 49 -2.39 -15.91 -8.93
N LEU A 50 -2.85 -15.35 -7.81
CA LEU A 50 -3.50 -16.09 -6.73
C LEU A 50 -5.02 -16.11 -6.87
N GLY A 51 -5.61 -15.21 -7.66
CA GLY A 51 -7.05 -14.95 -7.66
C GLY A 51 -7.56 -14.45 -6.31
N ILE A 52 -6.74 -13.64 -5.61
CA ILE A 52 -7.07 -13.08 -4.29
C ILE A 52 -7.05 -11.56 -4.40
N PRO A 53 -8.12 -10.86 -4.01
CA PRO A 53 -8.17 -9.41 -4.08
C PRO A 53 -7.13 -8.78 -3.16
N GLN A 54 -6.39 -7.80 -3.68
CA GLN A 54 -5.37 -7.05 -2.97
C GLN A 54 -5.79 -5.59 -2.82
N THR A 55 -5.59 -5.03 -1.63
CA THR A 55 -5.60 -3.59 -1.41
C THR A 55 -4.18 -3.07 -1.22
N SER A 56 -3.75 -2.15 -2.08
CA SER A 56 -2.48 -1.43 -1.95
C SER A 56 -2.69 -0.04 -1.36
N PHE A 57 -2.03 0.21 -0.22
CA PHE A 57 -1.99 1.52 0.44
C PHE A 57 -0.77 2.29 -0.04
N LEU A 58 -0.96 3.14 -1.05
CA LEU A 58 0.11 3.95 -1.63
C LEU A 58 0.26 5.24 -0.81
N VAL A 59 1.39 5.35 -0.13
CA VAL A 59 1.77 6.55 0.64
C VAL A 59 2.77 7.42 -0.12
N ASP A 60 3.47 6.83 -1.08
CA ASP A 60 4.46 7.51 -1.92
C ASP A 60 3.78 8.08 -3.17
N PRO A 61 4.41 9.07 -3.82
CA PRO A 61 3.85 9.69 -5.01
C PRO A 61 3.64 8.70 -6.18
N PRO A 62 2.64 8.94 -7.05
CA PRO A 62 2.25 8.04 -8.12
C PRO A 62 3.35 7.76 -9.15
N HIS A 63 4.25 8.71 -9.38
CA HIS A 63 5.34 8.58 -10.35
C HIS A 63 6.39 7.52 -9.97
N VAL A 64 6.41 7.11 -8.71
CA VAL A 64 7.31 6.05 -8.22
C VAL A 64 6.81 4.67 -8.66
N PHE A 65 5.54 4.56 -9.02
CA PHE A 65 4.91 3.33 -9.45
C PHE A 65 4.84 3.31 -10.97
N THR A 66 5.59 2.39 -11.58
CA THR A 66 5.57 2.20 -13.05
C THR A 66 4.52 1.15 -13.37
N PRO A 67 3.42 1.48 -14.06
CA PRO A 67 2.42 0.47 -14.39
C PRO A 67 2.98 -0.44 -15.48
N PHE A 68 3.10 -1.74 -15.19
CA PHE A 68 3.38 -2.77 -16.19
C PHE A 68 2.10 -3.22 -16.89
N ASP A 69 1.02 -3.40 -16.12
CA ASP A 69 -0.32 -3.80 -16.58
C ASP A 69 -1.41 -3.35 -15.59
N ARG A 70 -2.69 -3.55 -15.92
CA ARG A 70 -3.85 -3.22 -15.08
C ARG A 70 -4.47 -4.48 -14.43
N PRO A 71 -4.14 -4.79 -13.17
CA PRO A 71 -4.64 -5.95 -12.46
C PRO A 71 -6.12 -5.80 -12.11
N GLU A 72 -6.90 -6.87 -12.34
CA GLU A 72 -8.34 -6.89 -12.03
C GLU A 72 -8.60 -7.02 -10.53
N GLU A 73 -7.72 -7.73 -9.82
CA GLU A 73 -7.87 -8.03 -8.39
C GLU A 73 -7.21 -6.96 -7.49
N LEU A 74 -6.80 -5.81 -8.04
CA LEU A 74 -6.12 -4.77 -7.27
C LEU A 74 -7.02 -3.56 -7.00
N LEU A 75 -7.21 -3.27 -5.72
CA LEU A 75 -7.73 -2.01 -5.21
C LEU A 75 -6.55 -1.10 -4.82
N ILE A 76 -6.47 0.08 -5.42
CA ILE A 76 -5.51 1.12 -5.05
C ILE A 76 -6.16 2.07 -4.05
N THR A 77 -5.43 2.41 -2.99
CA THR A 77 -5.76 3.52 -2.11
C THR A 77 -4.61 4.51 -2.10
N SER A 78 -4.93 5.80 -2.17
CA SER A 78 -3.94 6.88 -2.07
C SER A 78 -4.34 7.91 -1.03
N VAL A 79 -3.32 8.47 -0.38
CA VAL A 79 -3.43 9.44 0.71
C VAL A 79 -3.64 10.88 0.21
N ASP A 80 -3.40 11.12 -1.07
CA ASP A 80 -3.65 12.39 -1.77
C ASP A 80 -4.77 12.21 -2.81
N GLN A 81 -5.70 13.16 -2.85
CA GLN A 81 -6.80 13.16 -3.79
C GLN A 81 -6.32 13.33 -5.24
N VAL A 82 -5.29 14.14 -5.46
CA VAL A 82 -4.69 14.35 -6.79
C VAL A 82 -4.09 13.04 -7.30
N ASP A 83 -3.41 12.29 -6.45
CA ASP A 83 -2.82 11.01 -6.79
C ASP A 83 -3.89 9.96 -7.08
N ALA A 84 -4.95 9.88 -6.26
CA ALA A 84 -6.09 9.02 -6.52
C ALA A 84 -6.77 9.34 -7.86
N THR A 85 -6.91 10.63 -8.19
CA THR A 85 -7.42 11.06 -9.50
C THR A 85 -6.46 10.66 -10.63
N PHE A 86 -5.15 10.83 -10.44
CA PHE A 86 -4.15 10.43 -11.43
C PHE A 86 -4.22 8.92 -11.74
N PHE A 87 -4.24 8.07 -10.71
CA PHE A 87 -4.38 6.62 -10.88
C PHE A 87 -5.66 6.24 -11.63
N LYS A 88 -6.77 6.91 -11.30
CA LYS A 88 -8.07 6.61 -11.90
C LYS A 88 -8.20 7.11 -13.34
N GLU A 89 -7.79 8.35 -13.61
CA GLU A 89 -8.08 9.05 -14.86
C GLU A 89 -6.93 8.98 -15.87
N GLN A 90 -5.68 8.95 -15.40
CA GLN A 90 -4.50 8.95 -16.27
C GLN A 90 -3.93 7.54 -16.46
N LEU A 91 -3.97 6.72 -15.41
CA LEU A 91 -3.49 5.33 -15.46
C LEU A 91 -4.61 4.30 -15.62
N GLU A 92 -5.88 4.75 -15.66
CA GLU A 92 -7.06 3.91 -15.90
C GLU A 92 -7.24 2.75 -14.91
N PHE A 93 -6.76 2.89 -13.66
CA PHE A 93 -7.07 1.95 -12.58
C PHE A 93 -8.49 2.18 -12.06
N THR A 94 -9.40 1.29 -12.45
CA THR A 94 -10.85 1.35 -12.16
C THR A 94 -11.18 1.27 -10.68
N HIS A 95 -10.38 0.52 -9.91
CA HIS A 95 -10.53 0.33 -8.48
C HIS A 95 -9.55 1.22 -7.71
N THR A 96 -9.81 2.53 -7.71
CA THR A 96 -9.01 3.51 -6.96
C THR A 96 -9.86 4.27 -5.96
N LEU A 97 -9.40 4.35 -4.71
CA LEU A 97 -10.03 5.09 -3.63
C LEU A 97 -9.08 6.13 -3.03
N PHE A 98 -9.64 7.30 -2.71
CA PHE A 98 -8.97 8.25 -1.83
C PHE A 98 -9.16 7.81 -0.38
N LEU A 99 -8.05 7.52 0.30
CA LEU A 99 -8.01 7.17 1.71
C LEU A 99 -7.09 8.16 2.43
N PRO A 100 -7.63 9.28 2.95
CA PRO A 100 -6.82 10.28 3.61
C PRO A 100 -6.08 9.66 4.78
N HIS A 101 -4.79 9.96 4.91
CA HIS A 101 -4.02 9.57 6.09
C HIS A 101 -4.69 10.18 7.33
N ALA A 102 -5.27 9.33 8.17
CA ALA A 102 -5.70 9.76 9.49
C ALA A 102 -4.44 9.83 10.37
N ALA A 103 -4.09 11.03 10.83
CA ALA A 103 -3.22 11.13 11.99
C ALA A 103 -3.87 10.37 13.15
N ASP A 104 -3.05 9.69 13.96
CA ASP A 104 -3.55 9.04 15.18
C ASP A 104 -4.34 10.06 16.01
N LYS A 105 -5.54 9.67 16.45
CA LYS A 105 -6.38 10.53 17.27
C LYS A 105 -5.66 10.96 18.55
N GLY A 106 -4.72 10.14 19.05
CA GLY A 106 -3.88 10.49 20.19
C GLY A 106 -3.06 11.77 20.00
N TYR A 107 -2.79 12.20 18.75
CA TYR A 107 -2.13 13.48 18.50
C TYR A 107 -3.02 14.69 18.82
N LEU A 108 -4.35 14.55 18.76
CA LEU A 108 -5.29 15.60 19.12
C LEU A 108 -5.36 15.82 20.63
N ASP A 109 -5.00 14.80 21.41
CA ASP A 109 -5.03 14.81 22.87
C ASP A 109 -3.69 15.24 23.49
N LEU A 110 -2.68 15.54 22.67
CA LEU A 110 -1.38 16.01 23.17
C LEU A 110 -1.53 17.39 23.83
N PRO A 111 -0.91 17.61 25.00
CA PRO A 111 -0.93 18.93 25.62
C PRO A 111 -0.28 19.95 24.69
N PRO A 112 -0.76 21.20 24.68
CA PRO A 112 -0.13 22.26 23.90
C PRO A 112 1.34 22.39 24.33
N LEU A 113 2.23 22.16 23.38
CA LEU A 113 3.67 22.32 23.58
C LEU A 113 4.05 23.79 23.39
N ASP A 114 4.95 24.27 24.26
CA ASP A 114 5.50 25.62 24.11
C ASP A 114 6.35 25.64 22.82
N LYS A 115 6.05 26.57 21.91
CA LYS A 115 6.75 26.64 20.61
C LYS A 115 8.18 27.13 20.84
N GLN A 116 9.12 26.20 20.92
CA GLN A 116 10.53 26.52 21.12
C GLN A 116 11.19 27.19 19.89
N PHE A 117 10.60 27.02 18.71
CA PHE A 117 11.14 27.52 17.44
C PHE A 117 10.05 28.21 16.61
N ASP A 118 10.41 29.32 15.98
CA ASP A 118 9.52 30.06 15.07
C ASP A 118 9.24 29.30 13.77
N ILE A 119 10.21 28.49 13.34
CA ILE A 119 10.14 27.66 12.12
C ILE A 119 10.67 26.28 12.47
N VAL A 120 9.87 25.26 12.16
CA VAL A 120 10.29 23.85 12.23
C VAL A 120 10.37 23.34 10.79
N PHE A 121 11.55 22.86 10.40
CA PHE A 121 11.76 22.18 9.14
C PHE A 121 11.85 20.67 9.40
N LEU A 122 10.98 19.89 8.78
CA LEU A 122 11.03 18.44 8.77
C LEU A 122 11.51 18.01 7.39
N GLY A 123 12.75 17.58 7.31
CA GLY A 123 13.31 17.06 6.07
C GLY A 123 14.41 16.06 6.34
N THR A 124 14.53 15.10 5.44
CA THR A 124 15.63 14.13 5.41
C THR A 124 16.75 14.74 4.57
N PHE A 125 17.95 14.86 5.14
CA PHE A 125 19.15 15.26 4.42
C PHE A 125 19.98 14.01 4.10
N PHE A 126 20.38 13.86 2.84
CA PHE A 126 21.24 12.78 2.35
C PHE A 126 22.61 13.33 1.97
#